data_AF-A0A8D9E8B8-F1
#
_entry.id   AF-A0A8D9E8B8-F1
#
_cell.length_a   1.000
_cell.length_b   1.000
_cell.length_c   1.000
_cell.angle_alpha   90.00
_cell.angle_beta   90.00
_cell.angle_gamma   90.00
#
_symmetry.space_group_name_H-M   'P 1'
#
loop_
_entity.id
_entity.type
_entity.pdbx_description
1 polymer ?
#
loop_
_entity_poly.entity_id
_entity_poly.type
_entity_poly.pdbx_seq_one_letter_code
_entity_poly.pdbx_strand_id
1 'polypeptide(L)'
;GWDVVKGSQIYALPSSGVLTSQSVACGGSGSAYILGYVENQWRCGMKQKECLAFVRTTLSLAMNRDYATGGYICVCVMELGKPVERIVLQPVSPNSALV
;
A
#
# COMPACT_ATOMS: atom_id res chain seq x y z
N GLY A 1 10.85 5.75 1.65
CA GLY A 1 12.26 5.46 1.28
C GLY A 1 13.04 5.08 2.51
N TRP A 2 14.35 4.89 2.39
CA TRP A 2 15.23 4.59 3.52
C TRP A 2 16.54 5.35 3.38
N ASP A 3 17.11 5.79 4.50
CA ASP A 3 18.47 6.34 4.58
C ASP A 3 19.23 5.79 5.81
N VAL A 4 20.56 5.95 5.80
CA VAL A 4 21.48 5.42 6.83
C VAL A 4 21.31 6.05 8.21
N VAL A 5 20.71 7.24 8.31
CA VAL A 5 20.63 8.02 9.55
C VAL A 5 19.32 7.74 10.29
N LYS A 6 18.20 7.84 9.58
CA LYS A 6 16.85 7.79 10.13
C LYS A 6 16.10 6.50 9.79
N GLY A 7 16.68 5.67 8.92
CA GLY A 7 16.06 4.42 8.51
C GLY A 7 14.86 4.62 7.58
N SER A 8 13.92 3.66 7.63
CA SER A 8 12.74 3.66 6.75
C SER A 8 11.78 4.77 7.13
N GLN A 9 11.45 5.63 6.18
CA GLN A 9 10.55 6.77 6.38
C GLN A 9 9.54 6.88 5.25
N ILE A 10 8.32 7.26 5.63
CA ILE A 10 7.23 7.60 4.73
C ILE A 10 6.84 9.05 5.03
N TYR A 11 6.69 9.82 3.96
CA TYR A 11 6.23 11.19 4.01
C TYR A 11 5.03 11.35 3.08
N ALA A 12 4.00 12.04 3.55
CA ALA A 12 2.84 12.42 2.76
C ALA A 12 2.85 13.93 2.53
N LEU A 13 2.61 14.33 1.28
CA LEU A 13 2.47 15.72 0.84
C LEU A 13 1.08 15.91 0.21
N PRO A 14 0.04 16.22 1.02
CA PRO A 14 -1.26 16.64 0.51
C PRO A 14 -1.19 17.94 -0.30
N SER A 15 -2.27 18.24 -1.03
CA SER A 15 -2.42 19.46 -1.84
C SER A 15 -2.31 20.77 -1.06
N SER A 16 -2.45 20.74 0.27
CA SER A 16 -2.20 21.88 1.15
C SER A 16 -0.72 22.29 1.24
N GLY A 17 0.20 21.45 0.77
CA GLY A 17 1.65 21.71 0.80
C GLY A 17 2.33 21.36 2.12
N VAL A 18 1.61 20.81 3.11
CA VAL A 18 2.18 20.42 4.41
C VAL A 18 2.83 19.05 4.32
N LEU A 19 4.13 18.96 4.59
CA LEU A 19 4.83 17.67 4.66
C LEU A 19 4.62 17.01 6.03
N THR A 20 4.10 15.79 6.04
CA THR A 20 3.89 15.03 7.30
C THR A 20 4.58 13.67 7.24
N SER A 21 5.18 13.25 8.35
CA SER A 21 5.67 11.89 8.51
C SER A 21 4.51 10.97 8.91
N GLN A 22 4.40 9.82 8.26
CA GLN A 22 3.30 8.87 8.45
C GLN A 22 3.84 7.46 8.60
N SER A 23 3.14 6.59 9.32
CA SER A 23 3.49 5.16 9.40
C SER A 23 2.93 4.35 8.22
N VAL A 24 1.81 4.82 7.65
CA VAL A 24 1.24 4.35 6.39
C VAL A 24 0.59 5.54 5.70
N ALA A 25 0.63 5.59 4.37
CA ALA A 25 0.01 6.67 3.61
C ALA A 25 -0.72 6.10 2.39
N CYS A 26 -1.91 6.64 2.12
CA CYS A 26 -2.73 6.29 0.95
C CYS A 26 -3.07 7.57 0.18
N GLY A 27 -3.08 7.50 -1.14
CA GLY A 27 -3.42 8.61 -2.03
C GLY A 27 -4.05 8.12 -3.33
N GLY A 28 -4.55 9.07 -4.14
CA GLY A 28 -5.28 8.77 -5.39
C GLY A 28 -6.80 8.67 -5.20
N SER A 29 -7.55 8.49 -6.30
CA SER A 29 -9.02 8.46 -6.32
C SER A 29 -9.61 7.34 -5.46
N GLY A 30 -8.96 6.17 -5.43
CA GLY A 30 -9.43 4.99 -4.71
C GLY A 30 -9.16 5.03 -3.20
N SER A 31 -8.38 6.00 -2.71
CA SER A 31 -7.91 6.03 -1.31
C SER A 31 -9.05 6.13 -0.30
N ALA A 32 -10.09 6.93 -0.59
CA ALA A 32 -11.22 7.11 0.31
C ALA A 32 -11.97 5.79 0.63
N TYR A 33 -11.99 4.82 -0.30
CA TYR A 33 -12.69 3.55 -0.13
C TYR A 33 -11.96 2.56 0.79
N ILE A 34 -10.67 2.78 1.04
CA ILE A 34 -9.80 1.80 1.72
C ILE A 34 -9.27 2.27 3.07
N LEU A 35 -9.43 3.56 3.42
CA LEU A 35 -8.86 4.12 4.66
C LEU A 35 -9.26 3.32 5.90
N GLY A 36 -10.55 3.00 6.06
CA GLY A 36 -11.01 2.22 7.21
C GLY A 36 -10.45 0.78 7.25
N TYR A 37 -10.18 0.17 6.09
CA TYR A 37 -9.52 -1.13 6.02
C TYR A 37 -8.04 -1.01 6.41
N VAL A 38 -7.36 0.01 5.90
CA VAL A 38 -5.94 0.28 6.18
C VAL A 38 -5.74 0.53 7.66
N GLU A 39 -6.54 1.38 8.30
CA GLU A 39 -6.42 1.68 9.72
C GLU A 39 -6.65 0.45 10.61
N ASN A 40 -7.60 -0.41 10.23
CA ASN A 40 -7.92 -1.62 10.99
C ASN A 40 -6.89 -2.76 10.80
N GLN A 41 -6.32 -2.89 9.61
CA GLN A 41 -5.46 -4.03 9.26
C GLN A 41 -3.97 -3.71 9.33
N TRP A 42 -3.58 -2.43 9.25
CA TRP A 42 -2.18 -2.04 9.37
C TRP A 42 -1.64 -2.33 10.77
N ARG A 43 -0.41 -2.83 10.82
CA ARG A 43 0.29 -3.22 12.05
C ARG A 43 1.77 -2.90 11.89
N CYS A 44 2.36 -2.39 12.97
CA CYS A 44 3.81 -2.21 13.01
C CYS A 44 4.51 -3.58 12.96
N GLY A 45 5.62 -3.68 12.23
CA GLY A 45 6.45 -4.90 12.18
C GLY A 45 5.93 -6.03 11.30
N MET A 46 5.00 -5.77 10.38
CA MET A 46 4.57 -6.76 9.38
C MET A 46 5.76 -7.35 8.61
N LYS A 47 5.77 -8.67 8.44
CA LYS A 47 6.75 -9.31 7.56
C LYS A 47 6.45 -8.96 6.10
N GLN A 48 7.46 -9.03 5.23
CA GLN A 48 7.31 -8.71 3.80
C GLN A 48 6.11 -9.42 3.15
N LYS A 49 5.93 -10.73 3.40
CA LYS A 49 4.80 -11.50 2.86
C LYS A 49 3.43 -11.00 3.35
N GLU A 50 3.33 -10.64 4.62
CA GLU A 50 2.11 -10.10 5.22
C GLU A 50 1.81 -8.70 4.66
N CYS A 51 2.84 -7.87 4.53
CA CYS A 51 2.71 -6.54 3.93
C CYS A 51 2.27 -6.62 2.46
N LEU A 52 2.84 -7.54 1.68
CA LEU A 52 2.43 -7.78 0.28
C LEU A 52 0.97 -8.25 0.19
N ALA A 53 0.54 -9.16 1.08
CA ALA A 53 -0.85 -9.58 1.14
C ALA A 53 -1.78 -8.44 1.54
N PHE A 54 -1.39 -7.64 2.53
CA PHE A 54 -2.12 -6.45 2.96
C PHE A 54 -2.30 -5.43 1.82
N VAL A 55 -1.23 -5.08 1.11
CA VAL A 55 -1.27 -4.16 -0.04
C VAL A 55 -2.14 -4.73 -1.16
N ARG A 56 -1.98 -6.01 -1.48
CA ARG A 56 -2.76 -6.70 -2.52
C ARG A 56 -4.26 -6.62 -2.22
N THR A 57 -4.67 -6.99 -1.00
CA THR A 57 -6.08 -6.95 -0.60
C THR A 57 -6.61 -5.53 -0.57
N THR A 58 -5.85 -4.59 0.00
CA THR A 58 -6.24 -3.17 0.09
C THR A 58 -6.55 -2.59 -1.30
N LEU A 59 -5.64 -2.75 -2.26
CA LEU A 59 -5.84 -2.22 -3.61
C LEU A 59 -6.95 -2.98 -4.37
N SER A 60 -7.12 -4.28 -4.12
CA SER A 60 -8.24 -5.03 -4.70
C SER A 60 -9.60 -4.49 -4.20
N LEU A 61 -9.68 -4.07 -2.93
CA LEU A 61 -10.88 -3.42 -2.39
C LEU A 61 -11.14 -2.06 -3.04
N ALA A 62 -10.09 -1.26 -3.28
CA ALA A 62 -10.21 -0.01 -4.02
C ALA A 62 -10.72 -0.25 -5.46
N MET A 63 -10.15 -1.21 -6.18
CA MET A 63 -10.53 -1.56 -7.55
C MET A 63 -12.01 -2.00 -7.67
N ASN A 64 -12.56 -2.61 -6.62
CA ASN A 64 -13.97 -3.02 -6.61
C ASN A 64 -14.96 -1.84 -6.51
N ARG A 65 -14.51 -0.65 -6.10
CA ARG A 65 -15.37 0.52 -5.84
C ARG A 65 -14.99 1.76 -6.63
N ASP A 66 -13.73 1.92 -6.99
CA ASP A 66 -13.22 3.04 -7.77
C ASP A 66 -13.06 2.67 -9.25
N TYR A 67 -13.88 3.26 -10.11
CA TYR A 67 -13.85 3.08 -11.56
C TYR A 67 -12.49 3.41 -12.19
N ALA A 68 -11.73 4.35 -11.62
CA ALA A 68 -10.44 4.75 -12.16
C ALA A 68 -9.27 3.82 -11.76
N THR A 69 -9.48 2.94 -10.77
CA THR A 69 -8.44 2.03 -10.26
C THR A 69 -8.63 0.64 -10.89
N GLY A 70 -7.64 0.15 -11.64
CA GLY A 70 -7.76 -1.11 -12.39
C GLY A 70 -6.45 -1.70 -12.89
N GLY A 71 -6.53 -2.85 -13.57
CA GLY A 71 -5.38 -3.54 -14.19
C GLY A 71 -4.56 -4.38 -13.21
N TYR A 72 -3.30 -4.02 -13.01
CA TYR A 72 -2.35 -4.75 -12.17
C TYR A 72 -1.91 -3.92 -10.97
N ILE A 73 -1.51 -4.61 -9.90
CA ILE A 73 -0.94 -3.99 -8.72
C ILE A 73 0.58 -4.01 -8.84
N CYS A 74 1.19 -2.84 -9.03
CA CYS A 74 2.63 -2.68 -9.10
C CYS A 74 3.19 -2.32 -7.71
N VAL A 75 4.09 -3.16 -7.19
CA VAL A 75 4.70 -2.97 -5.87
C VAL A 75 6.21 -2.79 -6.02
N CYS A 76 6.74 -1.79 -5.32
CA CYS A 76 8.18 -1.64 -5.11
C CYS A 76 8.49 -1.98 -3.65
N VAL A 77 9.27 -3.04 -3.44
CA VAL A 77 9.75 -3.43 -2.11
C VAL A 77 11.13 -2.82 -1.90
N MET A 78 11.28 -2.10 -0.78
CA MET A 78 12.53 -1.50 -0.36
C MET A 78 12.95 -2.15 0.96
N GLU A 79 14.15 -2.74 0.96
CA GLU A 79 14.77 -3.33 2.15
C GLU A 79 16.17 -2.75 2.31
N LEU A 80 16.60 -2.62 3.57
CA LEU A 80 17.91 -2.08 3.91
C LEU A 80 19.04 -2.88 3.23
N GLY A 81 19.87 -2.19 2.45
CA GLY A 81 21.06 -2.76 1.83
C GLY A 81 20.80 -3.62 0.60
N LYS A 82 19.55 -3.74 0.16
CA LYS A 82 19.17 -4.48 -1.05
C LYS A 82 18.72 -3.52 -2.16
N PRO A 83 18.91 -3.89 -3.44
CA PRO A 83 18.31 -3.15 -4.54
C PRO A 83 16.77 -3.20 -4.44
N VAL A 84 16.11 -2.19 -4.99
CA VAL A 84 14.64 -2.13 -5.01
C VAL A 84 14.09 -3.27 -5.85
N GLU A 85 13.26 -4.11 -5.24
CA GLU A 85 12.56 -5.21 -5.91
C GLU A 85 11.23 -4.70 -6.47
N ARG A 86 10.92 -5.04 -7.73
CA ARG A 86 9.67 -4.67 -8.40
C ARG A 86 8.85 -5.91 -8.65
N ILE A 87 7.62 -5.92 -8.16
CA ILE A 87 6.70 -7.05 -8.22
C ILE A 87 5.39 -6.58 -8.86
N VAL A 88 4.87 -7.38 -9.78
CA VAL A 88 3.53 -7.17 -10.35
C VAL A 88 2.61 -8.25 -9.80
N LEU A 89 1.51 -7.84 -9.18
CA LEU A 89 0.52 -8.70 -8.57
C LEU A 89 -0.82 -8.58 -9.32
N GLN A 90 -1.53 -9.70 -9.41
CA GLN A 90 -2.93 -9.69 -9.84
C GLN A 90 -3.83 -9.32 -8.66
N PRO A 91 -4.90 -8.53 -8.87
CA PRO A 91 -5.89 -8.27 -7.85
C PRO A 91 -6.55 -9.58 -7.37
N VAL A 92 -7.09 -9.55 -6.15
CA VAL A 92 -7.88 -10.65 -5.61
C VAL A 92 -9.28 -10.56 -6.23
N SER A 93 -9.75 -11.65 -6.82
CA SER A 93 -11.10 -11.69 -7.38
C SER A 93 -12.14 -11.66 -6.24
N PRO A 94 -13.27 -10.94 -6.41
CA PRO A 94 -14.33 -10.87 -5.39
C PRO A 94 -14.88 -12.23 -4.95
N ASN A 95 -14.78 -13.25 -5.81
CA ASN A 95 -15.37 -14.58 -5.58
C ASN A 95 -14.41 -15.65 -5.04
N SER A 96 -13.15 -15.31 -4.73
CA SER A 96 -12.20 -16.29 -4.19
C SER A 96 -12.36 -16.59 -2.70
N ALA A 97 -13.30 -15.93 -2.01
CA ALA A 97 -13.62 -16.14 -0.60
C ALA A 97 -14.94 -16.95 -0.37
N LEU A 98 -15.55 -17.48 -1.43
CA LEU A 98 -16.84 -18.20 -1.38
C LEU A 98 -16.82 -19.61 -2.02
N VAL A 99 -15.64 -20.24 -2.16
CA VAL A 99 -15.52 -21.65 -2.57
C VAL A 99 -14.60 -22.39 -1.63
#